data_AF-A0A3D4TN66-F1
#
_entry.id   AF-A0A3D4TN66-F1
#
_cell.length_a   1.000
_cell.length_b   1.000
_cell.length_c   1.000
_cell.angle_alpha   90.00
_cell.angle_beta   90.00
_cell.angle_gamma   90.00
#
_symmetry.space_group_name_H-M   'P 1'
#
loop_
_entity.id
_entity.type
_entity.pdbx_description
1 polymer ?
#
loop_
_entity_poly.entity_id
_entity_poly.type
_entity_poly.pdbx_seq_one_letter_code
_entity_poly.pdbx_strand_id
1 'polypeptide(L)'
;MAVARRGTQGALLTGLLLVGIAQAQQATPVAAPDPAPAPPADVPAAPLAPVSTALPQDNVTTLGEVRALKPDDEPLDLYRFKNPVKFGDNRFSRDWSEPPSPEQVSMGGGYIMMGVVKGVLAAGRGLNKLTGGPDQIQSAIARPPPELSAEQQRRALQFCQEQQGCAAPPVK
;
A
#
# COMPACT_ATOMS: atom_id res chain seq x y z
N MET A 1 -67.45 -18.95 -14.14
CA MET A 1 -66.76 -20.05 -14.84
C MET A 1 -65.93 -19.45 -15.97
N ALA A 2 -64.60 -19.68 -15.96
CA ALA A 2 -63.75 -19.83 -17.14
C ALA A 2 -62.29 -19.98 -16.67
N VAL A 3 -61.68 -21.10 -17.05
CA VAL A 3 -60.29 -21.50 -16.78
C VAL A 3 -59.51 -21.36 -18.11
N ALA A 4 -58.31 -20.79 -18.10
CA ALA A 4 -57.30 -20.96 -19.15
C ALA A 4 -55.91 -20.66 -18.57
N ARG A 5 -55.15 -21.67 -18.12
CA ARG A 5 -54.17 -22.50 -18.86
C ARG A 5 -52.79 -21.82 -19.05
N ARG A 6 -51.84 -22.28 -18.24
CA ARG A 6 -50.38 -22.17 -18.44
C ARG A 6 -49.99 -22.83 -19.77
N GLY A 7 -49.22 -22.12 -20.58
CA GLY A 7 -48.61 -22.67 -21.79
C GLY A 7 -47.39 -21.85 -22.20
N THR A 8 -46.24 -22.51 -22.19
CA THR A 8 -45.11 -22.29 -23.12
C THR A 8 -44.46 -20.90 -23.15
N GLN A 9 -43.52 -20.64 -22.23
CA GLN A 9 -42.44 -19.66 -22.43
C GLN A 9 -41.06 -20.26 -22.04
N GLY A 10 -40.80 -21.48 -22.49
CA GLY A 10 -39.48 -22.09 -22.43
C GLY A 10 -38.92 -22.26 -23.83
N ALA A 11 -38.49 -21.17 -24.49
CA ALA A 11 -37.76 -21.26 -25.77
C ALA A 11 -37.10 -19.94 -26.25
N LEU A 12 -36.80 -18.96 -25.40
CA LEU A 12 -36.21 -17.68 -25.86
C LEU A 12 -35.12 -17.13 -24.94
N LEU A 13 -34.10 -17.93 -24.60
CA LEU A 13 -32.88 -17.40 -23.94
C LEU A 13 -31.58 -18.09 -24.40
N THR A 14 -31.54 -18.65 -25.61
CA THR A 14 -30.34 -19.28 -26.20
C THR A 14 -29.63 -18.42 -27.25
N GLY A 15 -30.03 -17.15 -27.45
CA GLY A 15 -29.51 -16.28 -28.52
C GLY A 15 -28.51 -15.18 -28.12
N LEU A 16 -28.14 -15.06 -26.84
CA LEU A 16 -27.39 -13.88 -26.33
C LEU A 16 -25.98 -14.22 -25.79
N LEU A 17 -25.28 -15.17 -26.43
CA LEU A 17 -23.94 -15.60 -26.00
C LEU A 17 -22.86 -15.65 -27.11
N LEU A 18 -23.10 -15.05 -28.29
CA LEU A 18 -22.14 -15.14 -29.41
C LEU A 18 -21.92 -13.86 -30.24
N VAL A 19 -21.89 -12.68 -29.60
CA VAL A 19 -21.30 -11.47 -30.21
C VAL A 19 -20.49 -10.74 -29.15
N GLY A 20 -19.18 -10.99 -29.16
CA GLY A 20 -18.22 -10.36 -28.22
C GLY A 20 -16.76 -10.80 -28.38
N ILE A 21 -16.43 -11.61 -29.39
CA ILE A 21 -15.06 -12.00 -29.76
C ILE A 21 -14.68 -11.37 -31.10
N ALA A 22 -14.71 -10.04 -31.14
CA ALA A 22 -14.03 -9.28 -32.18
C ALA A 22 -13.99 -7.84 -31.68
N GLN A 23 -12.85 -7.41 -31.13
CA GLN A 23 -12.29 -6.05 -31.07
C GLN A 23 -11.19 -6.03 -29.99
N ALA A 24 -10.12 -6.78 -30.24
CA ALA A 24 -8.83 -6.58 -29.58
C ALA A 24 -7.73 -7.01 -30.55
N GLN A 25 -7.76 -6.43 -31.75
CA GLN A 25 -6.59 -6.45 -32.63
C GLN A 25 -5.62 -5.39 -32.11
N GLN A 26 -4.58 -5.86 -31.44
CA GLN A 26 -3.18 -5.44 -31.64
C GLN A 26 -2.95 -3.93 -31.82
N ALA A 27 -2.73 -3.24 -30.71
CA ALA A 27 -1.88 -2.06 -30.73
C ALA A 27 -0.42 -2.55 -30.60
N THR A 28 0.30 -2.57 -31.71
CA THR A 28 1.76 -2.55 -31.72
C THR A 28 2.22 -1.26 -31.04
N PRO A 29 3.06 -1.29 -30.00
CA PRO A 29 3.81 -0.10 -29.63
C PRO A 29 4.89 0.08 -30.70
N VAL A 30 4.72 1.11 -31.55
CA VAL A 30 5.84 1.70 -32.28
C VAL A 30 6.80 2.20 -31.20
N ALA A 31 7.95 1.54 -31.10
CA ALA A 31 9.08 2.04 -30.35
C ALA A 31 9.52 3.36 -31.00
N ALA A 32 9.24 4.48 -30.33
CA ALA A 32 9.96 5.71 -30.61
C ALA A 32 11.43 5.50 -30.22
N PRO A 33 12.41 5.91 -31.04
CA PRO A 33 13.79 5.92 -30.60
C PRO A 33 13.94 7.01 -29.52
N ASP A 34 14.39 6.60 -28.33
CA ASP A 34 14.86 7.53 -27.31
C ASP A 34 15.97 8.42 -27.90
N PRO A 35 15.92 9.75 -27.73
CA PRO A 35 17.08 10.58 -27.99
C PRO A 35 18.15 10.25 -26.94
N ALA A 36 19.30 9.74 -27.41
CA ALA A 36 20.47 9.50 -26.57
C ALA A 36 20.85 10.78 -25.79
N PRO A 37 21.20 10.68 -24.49
CA PRO A 37 21.76 11.80 -23.76
C PRO A 37 23.08 12.22 -24.42
N ALA A 38 23.15 13.45 -24.90
CA ALA A 38 24.42 14.03 -25.35
C ALA A 38 25.37 14.12 -24.14
N PRO A 39 26.65 13.71 -24.28
CA PRO A 39 27.63 13.91 -23.22
C PRO A 39 27.84 15.42 -23.00
N PRO A 40 28.06 15.87 -21.75
CA PRO A 40 28.38 17.27 -21.49
C PRO A 40 29.69 17.62 -22.20
N ALA A 41 29.64 18.69 -22.99
CA ALA A 41 30.80 19.24 -23.68
C ALA A 41 31.85 19.68 -22.65
N ASP A 42 33.07 19.17 -22.81
CA ASP A 42 34.24 19.62 -22.06
C ASP A 42 34.44 21.14 -22.23
N VAL A 43 34.34 21.86 -21.12
CA VAL A 43 34.71 23.27 -21.07
C VAL A 43 36.24 23.36 -21.07
N PRO A 44 36.88 24.07 -22.00
CA PRO A 44 38.34 24.21 -21.98
C PRO A 44 38.77 24.99 -20.74
N ALA A 45 39.61 24.38 -19.90
CA ALA A 45 40.27 25.08 -18.80
C ALA A 45 41.16 26.19 -19.38
N ALA A 46 40.89 27.43 -18.99
CA ALA A 46 41.73 28.57 -19.35
C ALA A 46 43.12 28.43 -18.69
N PRO A 47 44.23 28.67 -19.41
CA PRO A 47 45.56 28.59 -18.83
C PRO A 47 45.78 29.78 -17.88
N LEU A 48 45.90 29.50 -16.58
CA LEU A 48 46.36 30.48 -15.61
C LEU A 48 47.88 30.61 -15.72
N ALA A 49 48.35 31.72 -16.27
CA ALA A 49 49.76 32.09 -16.23
C ALA A 49 50.19 32.36 -14.77
N PRO A 50 51.37 31.91 -14.32
CA PRO A 50 51.84 32.22 -12.98
C PRO A 50 52.28 33.69 -12.92
N VAL A 51 51.57 34.48 -12.12
CA VAL A 51 52.03 35.81 -11.74
C VAL A 51 53.13 35.64 -10.69
N SER A 52 54.38 35.90 -11.05
CA SER A 52 55.47 36.00 -10.08
C SER A 52 55.40 37.37 -9.39
N THR A 53 54.86 37.41 -8.16
CA THR A 53 55.00 38.56 -7.25
C THR A 53 56.05 38.25 -6.19
N ALA A 54 57.33 38.21 -6.59
CA ALA A 54 58.42 38.27 -5.63
C ALA A 54 58.81 39.75 -5.42
N LEU A 55 58.29 40.34 -4.34
CA LEU A 55 58.82 41.56 -3.73
C LEU A 55 59.47 41.18 -2.40
N PRO A 56 60.67 41.69 -2.07
CA PRO A 56 61.34 41.34 -0.83
C PRO A 56 60.57 41.93 0.37
N GLN A 57 60.01 41.05 1.20
CA GLN A 57 59.32 41.42 2.44
C GLN A 57 60.29 41.20 3.60
N ASP A 58 61.25 42.10 3.77
CA ASP A 58 62.10 42.08 4.95
C ASP A 58 61.30 42.60 6.16
N ASN A 59 61.04 41.68 7.10
CA ASN A 59 60.43 41.87 8.43
C ASN A 59 58.90 42.01 8.54
N VAL A 60 58.16 40.96 8.18
CA VAL A 60 56.83 40.68 8.75
C VAL A 60 56.83 39.27 9.35
N THR A 61 56.60 39.14 10.66
CA THR A 61 56.39 37.83 11.30
C THR A 61 55.00 37.32 10.91
N THR A 62 54.90 36.66 9.76
CA THR A 62 53.69 35.92 9.39
C THR A 62 53.73 34.54 10.06
N LEU A 63 52.58 34.08 10.56
CA LEU A 63 52.45 32.70 11.04
C LEU A 63 52.76 31.76 9.86
N GLY A 64 53.53 30.69 10.11
CA GLY A 64 53.94 29.73 9.08
C GLY A 64 52.75 29.13 8.34
N GLU A 65 52.96 28.76 7.07
CA GLU A 65 51.89 28.24 6.21
C GLU A 65 51.20 26.99 6.82
N VAL A 66 49.92 27.12 7.16
CA VAL A 66 49.09 26.00 7.62
C VAL A 66 48.48 25.32 6.41
N ARG A 67 48.99 24.13 6.08
CA ARG A 67 48.39 23.27 5.04
C ARG A 67 47.38 22.33 5.67
N ALA A 68 46.12 22.47 5.29
CA ALA A 68 45.09 21.49 5.63
C ALA A 68 45.39 20.19 4.86
N LEU A 69 45.87 19.18 5.57
CA LEU A 69 45.96 17.82 5.04
C LEU A 69 44.54 17.25 5.01
N LYS A 70 44.11 16.79 3.83
CA LYS A 70 42.83 16.08 3.73
C LYS A 70 42.97 14.75 4.47
N PRO A 71 42.04 14.38 5.38
CA PRO A 71 42.03 13.04 5.95
C PRO A 71 41.79 12.00 4.84
N ASP A 72 42.24 10.78 5.08
CA ASP A 72 42.09 9.68 4.12
C ASP A 72 40.60 9.43 3.82
N ASP A 73 40.23 9.41 2.54
CA ASP A 73 38.87 9.11 2.12
C ASP A 73 38.63 7.59 2.26
N GLU A 74 37.93 7.17 3.32
CA GLU A 74 37.33 5.83 3.34
C GLU A 74 36.28 5.76 2.22
N PRO A 75 36.28 4.71 1.37
CA PRO A 75 35.26 4.57 0.35
C PRO A 75 33.88 4.51 1.01
N LEU A 76 32.98 5.39 0.58
CA LEU A 76 31.60 5.46 1.08
C LEU A 76 30.86 4.17 0.74
N ASP A 77 30.81 3.23 1.69
CA ASP A 77 30.07 1.99 1.55
C ASP A 77 28.57 2.25 1.73
N LEU A 78 27.87 2.36 0.59
CA LEU A 78 26.43 2.55 0.52
C LEU A 78 25.62 1.40 1.14
N TYR A 79 26.23 0.21 1.29
CA TYR A 79 25.56 -0.98 1.82
C TYR A 79 25.81 -1.20 3.32
N ARG A 80 26.69 -0.40 3.94
CA ARG A 80 26.94 -0.43 5.39
C ARG A 80 25.76 0.07 6.20
N PHE A 81 24.95 0.97 5.64
CA PHE A 81 23.80 1.52 6.35
C PHE A 81 22.71 0.46 6.53
N LYS A 82 22.53 0.01 7.77
CA LYS A 82 21.36 -0.77 8.19
C LYS A 82 20.42 0.18 8.90
N ASN A 83 19.21 0.36 8.37
CA ASN A 83 18.19 1.15 9.06
C ASN A 83 17.95 0.55 10.47
N PRO A 84 18.26 1.30 11.54
CA PRO A 84 18.13 0.80 12.91
C PRO A 84 16.67 0.71 13.35
N VAL A 85 15.75 1.39 12.63
CA VAL A 85 14.33 1.35 12.92
C VAL A 85 13.72 0.13 12.25
N LYS A 86 13.30 -0.83 13.06
CA LYS A 86 12.41 -1.92 12.65
C LYS A 86 10.98 -1.47 12.89
N PHE A 87 10.21 -1.31 11.81
CA PHE A 87 8.77 -1.11 11.92
C PHE A 87 8.16 -2.43 12.41
N GLY A 88 7.67 -2.45 13.65
CA GLY A 88 6.89 -3.57 14.17
C GLY A 88 5.48 -3.59 13.56
N ASP A 89 4.70 -4.61 13.93
CA ASP A 89 3.29 -4.69 13.53
C ASP A 89 2.54 -3.44 14.02
N ASN A 90 1.89 -2.77 13.08
CA ASN A 90 1.12 -1.56 13.34
C ASN A 90 -0.36 -1.84 13.05
N ARG A 91 -1.25 -0.89 13.38
CA ARG A 91 -2.68 -1.07 13.14
C ARG A 91 -2.97 -1.36 11.65
N PHE A 92 -2.24 -0.71 10.75
CA PHE A 92 -2.40 -0.90 9.32
C PHE A 92 -1.98 -2.30 8.86
N SER A 93 -0.94 -2.91 9.44
CA SER A 93 -0.52 -4.27 9.08
C SER A 93 -1.52 -5.35 9.53
N ARG A 94 -2.45 -5.02 10.43
CA ARG A 94 -3.54 -5.91 10.86
C ARG A 94 -4.76 -5.80 9.95
N ASP A 95 -5.06 -4.58 9.52
CA ASP A 95 -6.28 -4.27 8.77
C ASP A 95 -6.06 -4.32 7.24
N TRP A 96 -4.81 -4.12 6.79
CA TRP A 96 -4.41 -4.12 5.39
C TRP A 96 -3.41 -5.24 5.12
N SER A 97 -3.74 -6.09 4.15
CA SER A 97 -2.83 -7.08 3.57
C SER A 97 -2.63 -6.74 2.11
N GLU A 98 -1.37 -6.64 1.70
CA GLU A 98 -1.03 -6.45 0.29
C GLU A 98 -1.63 -7.61 -0.53
N PRO A 99 -2.27 -7.31 -1.67
CA PRO A 99 -2.73 -8.37 -2.57
C PRO A 99 -1.52 -9.17 -3.08
N PRO A 100 -1.70 -10.48 -3.35
CA PRO A 100 -0.61 -11.31 -3.84
C PRO A 100 -0.10 -10.79 -5.19
N SER A 101 1.22 -10.77 -5.35
CA SER A 101 1.84 -10.31 -6.60
C SER A 101 1.53 -11.28 -7.76
N PRO A 102 1.56 -10.81 -9.03
CA PRO A 102 1.31 -11.69 -10.18
C PRO A 102 2.24 -12.90 -10.25
N GLU A 103 3.50 -12.75 -9.82
CA GLU A 103 4.48 -13.82 -9.72
C GLU A 103 4.12 -14.84 -8.63
N GLN A 104 3.68 -14.37 -7.45
CA GLN A 104 3.20 -15.27 -6.40
C GLN A 104 1.95 -16.03 -6.85
N VAL A 105 1.05 -15.33 -7.56
CA VAL A 105 -0.14 -15.95 -8.12
C VAL A 105 0.23 -17.00 -9.16
N SER A 106 1.20 -16.73 -10.05
CA SER A 106 1.63 -17.70 -11.06
C SER A 106 2.28 -18.94 -10.44
N MET A 107 3.12 -18.78 -9.42
CA MET A 107 3.69 -19.90 -8.66
C MET A 107 2.61 -20.75 -7.96
N GLY A 108 1.52 -20.12 -7.50
CA GLY A 108 0.38 -20.78 -6.86
C GLY A 108 -0.64 -21.42 -7.81
N GLY A 109 -0.33 -21.57 -9.11
CA GLY A 109 -1.26 -22.13 -10.10
C GLY A 109 -2.10 -21.07 -10.85
N GLY A 110 -1.71 -19.80 -10.77
CA GLY A 110 -2.30 -18.69 -11.51
C GLY A 110 -3.63 -18.18 -10.95
N TYR A 111 -4.18 -17.17 -11.62
CA TYR A 111 -5.45 -16.54 -11.23
C TYR A 111 -6.64 -17.50 -11.30
N ILE A 112 -6.56 -18.54 -12.14
CA ILE A 112 -7.61 -19.56 -12.25
C ILE A 112 -7.72 -20.35 -10.95
N MET A 113 -6.62 -20.91 -10.45
CA MET A 113 -6.64 -21.67 -9.20
C MET A 113 -7.00 -20.78 -8.01
N MET A 114 -6.48 -19.55 -7.96
CA MET A 114 -6.89 -18.56 -6.96
C MET A 114 -8.40 -18.30 -7.00
N GLY A 115 -8.99 -18.18 -8.20
CA GLY A 115 -10.41 -17.99 -8.40
C GLY A 115 -11.26 -19.17 -7.93
N VAL A 116 -10.84 -20.40 -8.23
CA VAL A 116 -11.51 -21.63 -7.78
C VAL A 116 -11.49 -21.73 -6.25
N VAL A 117 -10.31 -21.58 -5.63
CA VAL A 117 -10.16 -21.64 -4.17
C VAL A 117 -11.01 -20.56 -3.50
N LYS A 118 -10.96 -19.32 -4.01
CA LYS A 118 -11.78 -18.22 -3.51
C LYS A 118 -13.27 -18.49 -3.66
N GLY A 119 -13.69 -19.10 -4.77
CA GLY A 119 -15.07 -19.49 -5.04
C GLY A 119 -15.59 -20.54 -4.05
N VAL A 120 -14.82 -21.59 -3.78
CA VAL A 120 -15.17 -22.62 -2.79
C VAL A 120 -15.28 -22.02 -1.38
N LEU A 121 -14.33 -21.16 -0.99
CA LEU A 121 -14.38 -20.44 0.28
C LEU A 121 -15.63 -19.56 0.41
N ALA A 122 -15.99 -18.83 -0.64
CA ALA A 122 -17.18 -17.99 -0.64
C ALA A 122 -18.48 -18.82 -0.56
N ALA A 123 -18.53 -19.96 -1.26
CA ALA A 123 -19.66 -20.88 -1.18
C ALA A 123 -19.82 -21.47 0.24
N GLY A 124 -18.70 -21.85 0.87
CA GLY A 124 -18.69 -22.31 2.26
C GLY A 124 -19.24 -21.26 3.24
N ARG A 125 -18.83 -19.99 3.11
CA ARG A 125 -19.39 -18.89 3.90
C ARG A 125 -20.88 -18.70 3.66
N GLY A 126 -21.32 -18.81 2.40
CA GLY A 126 -22.74 -18.78 2.05
C GLY A 126 -23.54 -19.89 2.71
N LEU A 127 -22.99 -21.11 2.72
CA LEU A 127 -23.61 -22.26 3.37
C LEU A 127 -23.68 -22.09 4.89
N ASN A 128 -22.60 -21.61 5.52
CA ASN A 128 -22.57 -21.30 6.97
C ASN A 128 -23.65 -20.25 7.32
N LYS A 129 -23.79 -19.20 6.48
CA LYS A 129 -24.83 -18.19 6.67
C LYS A 129 -26.25 -18.74 6.58
N LEU A 130 -26.51 -19.69 5.68
CA LEU A 130 -27.82 -20.33 5.53
C LEU A 130 -28.12 -21.35 6.64
N THR A 131 -27.10 -22.06 7.12
CA THR A 131 -27.23 -23.06 8.19
C THR A 131 -27.17 -22.44 9.59
N GLY A 132 -26.85 -21.15 9.70
CA GLY A 132 -26.60 -20.47 10.97
C GLY A 132 -25.30 -20.91 11.66
N GLY A 133 -24.43 -21.63 10.94
CA GLY A 133 -23.13 -22.08 11.43
C GLY A 133 -22.12 -20.93 11.53
N PRO A 134 -21.21 -20.94 12.50
CA PRO A 134 -20.14 -19.95 12.57
C PRO A 134 -19.16 -20.15 11.42
N ASP A 135 -18.74 -19.04 10.79
CA ASP A 135 -17.60 -19.06 9.87
C ASP A 135 -16.30 -19.43 10.60
N GLN A 136 -15.43 -20.17 9.92
CA GLN A 136 -14.11 -20.54 10.44
C GLN A 136 -13.23 -19.31 10.68
N ILE A 137 -13.38 -18.27 9.86
CA ILE A 137 -12.69 -16.99 10.01
C ILE A 137 -13.74 -15.95 10.41
N GLN A 138 -13.65 -15.50 11.66
CA GLN A 138 -14.51 -14.43 12.18
C GLN A 138 -13.83 -13.08 11.99
N SER A 139 -14.58 -12.10 11.52
CA SER A 139 -14.09 -10.72 11.59
C SER A 139 -13.93 -10.32 13.06
N ALA A 140 -12.98 -9.43 13.33
CA ALA A 140 -12.86 -8.84 14.65
C ALA A 140 -14.08 -7.95 14.91
N ILE A 141 -15.15 -8.55 15.42
CA ILE A 141 -16.29 -7.82 15.97
C ILE A 141 -15.82 -7.26 17.32
N ALA A 142 -16.01 -5.95 17.52
CA ALA A 142 -15.76 -5.34 18.81
C ALA A 142 -16.56 -6.12 19.85
N ARG A 143 -15.87 -6.77 20.79
CA ARG A 143 -16.53 -7.39 21.93
C ARG A 143 -17.39 -6.30 22.58
N PRO A 144 -18.65 -6.60 22.98
CA PRO A 144 -19.41 -5.64 23.74
C PRO A 144 -18.55 -5.15 24.91
N PRO A 145 -18.55 -3.84 25.20
CA PRO A 145 -17.77 -3.32 26.31
C PRO A 145 -18.14 -4.11 27.57
N PRO A 146 -17.17 -4.40 28.46
CA PRO A 146 -17.48 -5.05 29.71
C PRO A 146 -18.57 -4.26 30.44
N GLU A 147 -19.54 -4.98 31.01
CA GLU A 147 -20.61 -4.36 31.80
C GLU A 147 -19.99 -3.46 32.88
N LEU A 148 -20.42 -2.21 32.93
CA LEU A 148 -19.98 -1.27 33.97
C LEU A 148 -20.40 -1.82 35.33
N SER A 149 -19.48 -1.83 36.30
CA SER A 149 -19.83 -2.13 37.69
C SER A 149 -20.89 -1.16 38.21
N ALA A 150 -21.67 -1.56 39.20
CA ALA A 150 -22.77 -0.75 39.74
C ALA A 150 -22.30 0.65 40.18
N GLU A 151 -21.08 0.77 40.72
CA GLU A 151 -20.50 2.07 41.10
C GLU A 151 -20.15 2.93 39.89
N GLN A 152 -19.63 2.33 38.82
CA GLN A 152 -19.31 3.06 37.58
C GLN A 152 -20.58 3.50 36.84
N GLN A 153 -21.64 2.69 36.87
CA GLN A 153 -22.95 3.08 36.33
C GLN A 153 -23.52 4.29 37.09
N ARG A 154 -23.44 4.30 38.42
CA ARG A 154 -23.88 5.45 39.23
C ARG A 154 -23.11 6.72 38.89
N ARG A 155 -21.79 6.62 38.72
CA ARG A 155 -20.95 7.77 38.32
C ARG A 155 -21.29 8.27 36.91
N ALA A 156 -21.53 7.36 35.97
CA ALA A 156 -21.96 7.73 34.62
C ALA A 156 -23.33 8.42 34.62
N LEU A 157 -24.28 7.94 35.44
CA LEU A 157 -25.60 8.56 35.59
C LEU A 157 -25.54 9.96 36.25
N GLN A 158 -24.61 10.17 37.19
CA GLN A 158 -24.38 11.50 37.78
C GLN A 158 -23.80 12.47 36.74
N PHE A 159 -22.78 12.04 36.00
CA PHE A 159 -22.17 12.84 34.93
C PHE A 159 -23.16 13.17 33.80
N CYS A 160 -24.03 12.22 33.46
CA CYS A 160 -25.12 12.39 32.49
C CYS A 160 -26.25 13.31 32.95
N GLN A 161 -26.43 13.53 34.26
CA GLN A 161 -27.40 14.51 34.76
C GLN A 161 -26.83 15.94 34.72
N GLU A 162 -25.52 16.09 34.89
CA GLU A 162 -24.82 17.37 34.82
C GLU A 162 -24.65 17.86 33.38
N GLN A 163 -24.37 16.94 32.45
CA GLN A 163 -24.38 17.23 31.01
C GLN A 163 -25.74 16.84 30.43
N GLN A 164 -26.60 17.82 30.12
CA GLN A 164 -27.97 17.66 29.57
C GLN A 164 -28.02 16.96 28.17
N GLY A 165 -27.36 15.82 27.99
CA GLY A 165 -27.15 15.17 26.69
C GLY A 165 -27.24 13.66 26.70
N CYS A 166 -27.50 13.00 27.84
CA CYS A 166 -27.71 11.56 27.86
C CYS A 166 -29.20 11.23 27.72
N ALA A 167 -29.56 10.59 26.60
CA ALA A 167 -30.89 9.99 26.45
C ALA A 167 -31.03 8.80 27.42
N ALA A 168 -32.16 8.72 28.13
CA ALA A 168 -32.45 7.61 29.02
C ALA A 168 -32.45 6.28 28.22
N PRO A 169 -31.90 5.18 28.78
CA PRO A 169 -31.89 3.90 28.10
C PRO A 169 -33.33 3.42 27.82
N PRO A 170 -33.59 2.75 26.69
CA PRO A 170 -34.91 2.23 26.38
C PRO A 170 -35.32 1.19 27.43
N VAL A 171 -36.48 1.43 28.05
CA VAL A 171 -37.13 0.51 28.98
C VAL A 171 -37.66 -0.66 28.15
N LYS A 172 -37.30 -1.89 28.54
CA LYS A 172 -37.89 -3.12 28.01
C LYS A 172 -39.30 -3.33 28.57
#